data_AF-A0A2T0QEA9-F1
#
_entry.id   AF-A0A2T0QEA9-F1
#
_cell.length_a   1.000
_cell.length_b   1.000
_cell.length_c   1.000
_cell.angle_alpha   90.00
_cell.angle_beta   90.00
_cell.angle_gamma   90.00
#
_symmetry.space_group_name_H-M   'P 1'
#
loop_
_entity.id
_entity.type
_entity.pdbx_description
1 polymer ?
#
loop_
_entity_poly.entity_id
_entity_poly.type
_entity_poly.pdbx_seq_one_letter_code
_entity_poly.pdbx_strand_id
1 'polypeptide(L)'
;MSTDVQPRGAELRATVQRFGGYLSGMVMPNIGAFIAWGLITALFIPAGWLPNEQLATLVDPMVQILLPVLIGYTGGRLVHEQRGAVAGAIATIGIVVGAEVPMFLGAMIIGPLAGYVIKLFDRWVMPRVRSGFEMLVENFSVGILGGLMAILGMLAIGPVVQSLTNVLGAGVQWLVDTSLLPLASVLIEPAKVLFLNNAINHGVLGPLGVANAAENGRAIEFLLEPNPGPGFGILAACLLFGPRVMRASVPGAMVIQFLGGIHEIYFPYVLARPKLILAAIAGGASGVAVFMVTGAGLTATPAPGSIFAVLAMTPRGGYLGVLAGIVVSAVVSFLVAGLLMGFGRGEKDDGADGADDGDRADPEDAERTPEDTDAPASESRPGGTEASPARDAEPGGGPDPDRDRAGAARDRADGTASGGAPTTPVETEAGT
;
A
#
# COMPACT_ATOMS: atom_id res chain seq x y z
N MET A 1 -4.78 36.26 39.06
CA MET A 1 -3.89 35.81 37.98
C MET A 1 -3.60 34.34 38.26
N SER A 2 -4.49 33.46 37.83
CA SER A 2 -4.40 32.03 38.08
C SER A 2 -3.66 31.42 36.89
N THR A 3 -2.42 31.01 37.12
CA THR A 3 -1.64 30.24 36.15
C THR A 3 -2.22 28.84 36.06
N ASP A 4 -2.99 28.57 35.00
CA ASP A 4 -3.39 27.22 34.62
C ASP A 4 -2.13 26.46 34.19
N VAL A 5 -1.58 25.68 35.11
CA VAL A 5 -0.52 24.72 34.80
C VAL A 5 -1.22 23.50 34.20
N GLN A 6 -1.41 23.52 32.88
CA GLN A 6 -1.91 22.36 32.16
C GLN A 6 -0.92 21.20 32.37
N PRO A 7 -1.36 20.01 32.84
CA PRO A 7 -0.44 18.94 33.18
C PRO A 7 0.28 18.45 31.92
N ARG A 8 1.61 18.37 31.94
CA ARG A 8 2.48 17.92 30.82
C ARG A 8 2.00 16.65 30.08
N GLY A 9 1.25 15.78 30.76
CA GLY A 9 0.64 14.59 30.15
C GLY A 9 -0.48 14.89 29.14
N ALA A 10 -1.23 15.98 29.31
CA ALA A 10 -2.27 16.42 28.38
C ALA A 10 -1.68 16.94 27.06
N GLU A 11 -0.57 17.70 27.13
CA GLU A 11 0.15 18.18 25.93
C GLU A 11 0.81 17.04 25.14
N LEU A 12 1.41 16.06 25.83
CA LEU A 12 1.99 14.88 25.17
C LEU A 12 0.90 14.04 24.50
N ARG A 13 -0.24 13.83 25.19
CA ARG A 13 -1.40 13.12 24.63
C ARG A 13 -1.95 13.83 23.39
N ALA A 14 -2.11 15.15 23.45
CA ALA A 14 -2.59 15.96 22.34
C ALA A 14 -1.63 15.92 21.13
N THR A 15 -0.31 15.94 21.38
CA THR A 15 0.72 15.82 20.33
C THR A 15 0.67 14.45 19.64
N VAL A 16 0.57 13.36 20.41
CA VAL A 16 0.45 12.00 19.87
C VAL A 16 -0.86 11.83 19.09
N GLN A 17 -1.96 12.39 19.59
CA GLN A 17 -3.26 12.35 18.89
C GLN A 17 -3.20 13.14 17.57
N ARG A 18 -2.61 14.35 17.55
CA ARG A 18 -2.43 15.13 16.32
C ARG A 18 -1.54 14.39 15.32
N PHE A 19 -0.41 13.86 15.76
CA PHE A 19 0.50 13.09 14.89
C PHE A 19 -0.19 11.85 14.28
N GLY A 20 -0.91 11.09 15.10
CA GLY A 20 -1.70 9.95 14.62
C GLY A 20 -2.82 10.35 13.67
N GLY A 21 -3.52 11.45 13.95
CA GLY A 21 -4.55 12.00 13.07
C GLY A 21 -4.00 12.41 11.70
N TYR A 22 -2.83 13.04 11.66
CA TYR A 22 -2.15 13.38 10.40
C TYR A 22 -1.77 12.13 9.60
N LEU A 23 -1.12 11.13 10.22
CA LEU A 23 -0.75 9.90 9.53
C LEU A 23 -1.99 9.14 9.04
N SER A 24 -3.03 9.04 9.89
CA SER A 24 -4.32 8.45 9.53
C SER A 24 -4.93 9.13 8.31
N GLY A 25 -4.94 10.47 8.30
CA GLY A 25 -5.48 11.27 7.21
C GLY A 25 -4.77 11.07 5.88
N MET A 26 -3.51 10.60 5.89
CA MET A 26 -2.73 10.34 4.68
C MET A 26 -2.96 8.94 4.11
N VAL A 27 -3.17 7.94 4.97
CA VAL A 27 -3.22 6.53 4.56
C VAL A 27 -4.65 6.01 4.42
N MET A 28 -5.56 6.35 5.34
CA MET A 28 -6.92 5.80 5.36
C MET A 28 -7.75 6.10 4.11
N PRO A 29 -7.72 7.31 3.52
CA PRO A 29 -8.43 7.57 2.26
C PRO A 29 -7.97 6.68 1.10
N ASN A 30 -6.76 6.13 1.19
CA ASN A 30 -6.13 5.33 0.16
C ASN A 30 -6.23 3.81 0.43
N ILE A 31 -6.94 3.37 1.47
CA ILE A 31 -6.99 1.95 1.88
C ILE A 31 -7.50 1.02 0.77
N GLY A 32 -8.40 1.51 -0.09
CA GLY A 32 -8.90 0.75 -1.24
C GLY A 32 -7.79 0.36 -2.22
N ALA A 33 -6.80 1.24 -2.43
CA ALA A 33 -5.66 0.95 -3.30
C ALA A 33 -4.75 -0.12 -2.69
N PHE A 34 -4.52 -0.08 -1.37
CA PHE A 34 -3.79 -1.13 -0.65
C PHE A 34 -4.48 -2.49 -0.78
N ILE A 35 -5.82 -2.53 -0.64
CA ILE A 35 -6.60 -3.76 -0.78
C ILE A 35 -6.55 -4.30 -2.19
N ALA A 36 -6.69 -3.44 -3.20
CA ALA A 36 -6.58 -3.83 -4.61
C ALA A 36 -5.21 -4.43 -4.91
N TRP A 37 -4.14 -3.77 -4.47
CA TRP A 37 -2.77 -4.28 -4.59
C TRP A 37 -2.62 -5.64 -3.89
N GLY A 38 -2.98 -5.72 -2.60
CA GLY A 38 -2.82 -6.96 -1.83
C GLY A 38 -3.63 -8.13 -2.39
N LEU A 39 -4.80 -7.89 -2.97
CA LEU A 39 -5.59 -8.91 -3.64
C LEU A 39 -4.92 -9.39 -4.93
N ILE A 40 -4.45 -8.46 -5.78
CA ILE A 40 -3.71 -8.78 -7.00
C ILE A 40 -2.45 -9.59 -6.66
N THR A 41 -1.72 -9.19 -5.63
CA THR A 41 -0.53 -9.91 -5.17
C THR A 41 -0.88 -11.30 -4.64
N ALA A 42 -1.92 -11.44 -3.82
CA ALA A 42 -2.34 -12.74 -3.29
C ALA A 42 -2.84 -13.69 -4.40
N LEU A 43 -3.41 -13.17 -5.48
CA LEU A 43 -3.93 -13.98 -6.58
C LEU A 43 -2.84 -14.36 -7.58
N PHE A 44 -2.11 -13.41 -8.14
CA PHE A 44 -1.46 -13.62 -9.43
C PHE A 44 0.05 -13.86 -9.39
N ILE A 45 0.73 -13.58 -8.28
CA ILE A 45 2.17 -13.89 -8.18
C ILE A 45 2.42 -15.41 -8.33
N PRO A 46 3.66 -15.85 -8.60
CA PRO A 46 3.97 -17.29 -8.74
C PRO A 46 3.53 -18.15 -7.55
N ALA A 47 3.60 -17.60 -6.34
CA ALA A 47 3.15 -18.24 -5.09
C ALA A 47 1.69 -17.94 -4.71
N GLY A 48 0.95 -17.22 -5.56
CA GLY A 48 -0.42 -16.80 -5.34
C GLY A 48 -1.44 -17.91 -5.57
N TRP A 49 -2.71 -17.64 -5.30
CA TRP A 49 -3.79 -18.63 -5.43
C TRP A 49 -4.16 -18.95 -6.88
N LEU A 50 -3.95 -18.00 -7.79
CA LEU A 50 -4.25 -18.13 -9.22
C LEU A 50 -3.09 -17.54 -10.06
N PRO A 51 -1.89 -18.16 -10.05
CA PRO A 51 -0.69 -17.57 -10.65
C PRO A 51 -0.87 -17.19 -12.12
N ASN A 52 -0.45 -15.98 -12.49
CA ASN A 52 -0.46 -15.47 -13.85
C ASN A 52 0.65 -14.44 -14.04
N GLU A 53 1.67 -14.78 -14.84
CA GLU A 53 2.85 -13.93 -15.03
C GLU A 53 2.51 -12.52 -15.54
N GLN A 54 1.58 -12.42 -16.49
CA GLN A 54 1.20 -11.13 -17.07
C GLN A 54 0.50 -10.24 -16.03
N LEU A 55 -0.46 -10.78 -15.27
CA LEU A 55 -1.18 -10.03 -14.25
C LEU A 55 -0.30 -9.73 -13.03
N ALA A 56 0.66 -10.58 -12.70
CA ALA A 56 1.63 -10.34 -11.63
C ALA A 56 2.48 -9.09 -11.87
N THR A 57 2.71 -8.69 -13.14
CA THR A 57 3.46 -7.46 -13.46
C THR A 57 2.81 -6.18 -12.93
N LEU A 58 1.53 -6.22 -12.53
CA LEU A 58 0.85 -5.09 -11.89
C LEU A 58 1.33 -4.84 -10.45
N VAL A 59 1.88 -5.85 -9.77
CA VAL A 59 2.19 -5.80 -8.34
C VAL A 59 3.25 -4.73 -8.04
N ASP A 60 4.36 -4.75 -8.78
CA ASP A 60 5.51 -3.88 -8.50
C ASP A 60 5.19 -2.40 -8.73
N PRO A 61 4.61 -1.97 -9.88
CA PRO A 61 4.21 -0.57 -10.05
C PRO A 61 3.19 -0.09 -9.02
N MET A 62 2.31 -0.98 -8.54
CA MET A 62 1.34 -0.62 -7.52
C MET A 62 2.02 -0.31 -6.18
N VAL A 63 2.86 -1.20 -5.66
CA VAL A 63 3.49 -1.00 -4.35
C VAL A 63 4.62 0.02 -4.37
N GLN A 64 5.40 0.06 -5.44
CA GLN A 64 6.56 0.95 -5.53
C GLN A 64 6.16 2.37 -5.92
N ILE A 65 5.17 2.54 -6.80
CA ILE A 65 4.83 3.85 -7.37
C ILE A 65 3.46 4.32 -6.89
N LEU A 66 2.39 3.57 -7.21
CA LEU A 66 1.02 4.03 -6.99
C LEU A 66 0.76 4.35 -5.51
N LEU A 67 1.03 3.41 -4.61
CA LEU A 67 0.68 3.58 -3.20
C LEU A 67 1.48 4.71 -2.52
N PRO A 68 2.82 4.81 -2.67
CA PRO A 68 3.56 5.96 -2.15
C PRO A 68 3.08 7.28 -2.74
N VAL A 69 2.84 7.36 -4.05
CA VAL A 69 2.36 8.59 -4.70
C VAL A 69 0.99 9.02 -4.16
N LEU A 70 0.06 8.09 -3.92
CA LEU A 70 -1.23 8.40 -3.31
C LEU A 70 -1.08 8.96 -1.89
N ILE A 71 -0.15 8.42 -1.09
CA ILE A 71 0.15 8.98 0.24
C ILE A 71 0.75 10.37 0.13
N GLY A 72 1.72 10.57 -0.77
CA GLY A 72 2.36 11.86 -0.98
C GLY A 72 1.37 12.92 -1.48
N TYR A 73 0.47 12.53 -2.38
CA TYR A 73 -0.63 13.33 -2.86
C TYR A 73 -1.57 13.75 -1.72
N THR A 74 -2.06 12.80 -0.92
CA THR A 74 -2.94 13.11 0.21
C THR A 74 -2.21 13.95 1.27
N GLY A 75 -0.93 13.67 1.53
CA GLY A 75 -0.09 14.45 2.44
C GLY A 75 0.08 15.90 2.01
N GLY A 76 0.38 16.13 0.73
CA GLY A 76 0.45 17.47 0.16
C GLY A 76 -0.91 18.19 0.22
N ARG A 77 -2.00 17.45 -0.03
CA ARG A 77 -3.38 17.98 0.05
C ARG A 77 -3.73 18.49 1.43
N LEU A 78 -3.39 17.74 2.48
CA LEU A 78 -3.64 18.14 3.87
C LEU A 78 -2.92 19.44 4.27
N VAL A 79 -1.84 19.80 3.58
CA VAL A 79 -1.08 21.03 3.86
C VAL A 79 -1.56 22.22 3.03
N HIS A 80 -1.85 21.99 1.74
CA HIS A 80 -2.15 23.07 0.79
C HIS A 80 -3.06 22.65 -0.38
N GLU A 81 -4.15 21.96 -0.06
CA GLU A 81 -5.24 21.59 -0.98
C GLU A 81 -4.73 20.97 -2.31
N GLN A 82 -5.43 21.19 -3.42
CA GLN A 82 -5.13 20.53 -4.68
C GLN A 82 -3.71 20.82 -5.20
N ARG A 83 -3.20 22.05 -5.01
CA ARG A 83 -1.86 22.43 -5.48
C ARG A 83 -0.77 21.74 -4.67
N GLY A 84 -0.95 21.64 -3.36
CA GLY A 84 -0.09 20.84 -2.50
C GLY A 84 -0.15 19.36 -2.86
N ALA A 85 -1.34 18.84 -3.21
CA ALA A 85 -1.51 17.44 -3.60
C ALA A 85 -0.69 17.07 -4.85
N VAL A 86 -0.79 17.89 -5.91
CA VAL A 86 -0.02 17.68 -7.14
C VAL A 86 1.49 17.80 -6.88
N ALA A 87 1.92 18.83 -6.13
CA ALA A 87 3.35 18.97 -5.78
C ALA A 87 3.87 17.80 -4.95
N GLY A 88 3.08 17.30 -4.00
CA GLY A 88 3.39 16.13 -3.18
C GLY A 88 3.53 14.85 -4.01
N ALA A 89 2.64 14.64 -4.98
CA ALA A 89 2.75 13.53 -5.92
C ALA A 89 4.04 13.60 -6.77
N ILE A 90 4.34 14.76 -7.34
CA ILE A 90 5.56 14.97 -8.14
C ILE A 90 6.81 14.71 -7.28
N ALA A 91 6.89 15.30 -6.09
CA ALA A 91 8.03 15.11 -5.19
C ALA A 91 8.21 13.65 -4.76
N THR A 92 7.10 12.92 -4.62
CA THR A 92 7.11 11.50 -4.24
C THR A 92 7.70 10.61 -5.33
N ILE A 93 7.48 10.93 -6.62
CA ILE A 93 8.14 10.21 -7.72
C ILE A 93 9.66 10.26 -7.56
N GLY A 94 10.21 11.41 -7.15
CA GLY A 94 11.64 11.57 -6.93
C GLY A 94 12.23 10.57 -5.94
N ILE A 95 11.60 10.42 -4.77
CA ILE A 95 12.08 9.47 -3.75
C ILE A 95 11.83 8.01 -4.13
N VAL A 96 10.76 7.71 -4.87
CA VAL A 96 10.43 6.36 -5.34
C VAL A 96 11.47 5.89 -6.35
N VAL A 97 11.86 6.73 -7.30
CA VAL A 97 12.90 6.40 -8.28
C VAL A 97 14.28 6.30 -7.64
N GLY A 98 14.50 7.00 -6.52
CA GLY A 98 15.78 7.00 -5.80
C GLY A 98 16.00 5.82 -4.84
N ALA A 99 15.04 4.90 -4.70
CA ALA A 99 15.15 3.75 -3.79
C ALA A 99 14.52 2.48 -4.37
N GLU A 100 15.08 1.32 -4.03
CA GLU A 100 14.58 0.02 -4.50
C GLU A 100 13.45 -0.56 -3.61
N VAL A 101 13.22 0.06 -2.46
CA VAL A 101 12.22 -0.36 -1.47
C VAL A 101 11.02 0.60 -1.52
N PRO A 102 9.78 0.14 -1.31
CA PRO A 102 8.61 1.01 -1.33
C PRO A 102 8.69 2.18 -0.34
N MET A 103 8.60 3.42 -0.85
CA MET A 103 8.90 4.63 -0.08
C MET A 103 7.70 5.26 0.62
N PHE A 104 6.96 4.45 1.38
CA PHE A 104 5.81 4.92 2.17
C PHE A 104 6.19 5.98 3.20
N LEU A 105 7.21 5.73 4.03
CA LEU A 105 7.68 6.70 5.03
C LEU A 105 8.24 7.97 4.37
N GLY A 106 8.99 7.81 3.28
CA GLY A 106 9.48 8.94 2.50
C GLY A 106 8.33 9.78 1.96
N ALA A 107 7.28 9.15 1.41
CA ALA A 107 6.09 9.82 0.89
C ALA A 107 5.36 10.60 1.99
N MET A 108 5.29 10.01 3.20
CA MET A 108 4.69 10.66 4.36
C MET A 108 5.40 11.94 4.80
N ILE A 109 6.69 12.09 4.45
CA ILE A 109 7.50 13.26 4.77
C ILE A 109 7.52 14.24 3.59
N ILE A 110 7.88 13.77 2.40
CA ILE A 110 8.10 14.64 1.23
C ILE A 110 6.79 15.25 0.71
N GLY A 111 5.67 14.53 0.81
CA GLY A 111 4.36 15.01 0.34
C GLY A 111 3.92 16.28 1.06
N PRO A 112 3.75 16.26 2.40
CA PRO A 112 3.44 17.44 3.19
C PRO A 112 4.49 18.56 3.05
N LEU A 113 5.78 18.20 2.96
CA LEU A 113 6.87 19.17 2.78
C LEU A 113 6.75 19.92 1.44
N ALA A 114 6.47 19.21 0.35
CA ALA A 114 6.23 19.83 -0.95
C ALA A 114 4.99 20.74 -0.91
N GLY A 115 3.90 20.29 -0.28
CA GLY A 115 2.72 21.12 -0.06
C GLY A 115 3.03 22.39 0.76
N TYR A 116 3.89 22.28 1.76
CA TYR A 116 4.34 23.42 2.57
C TYR A 116 5.17 24.42 1.75
N VAL A 117 6.05 23.93 0.88
CA VAL A 117 6.84 24.78 -0.03
C VAL A 117 5.92 25.56 -0.97
N ILE A 118 4.91 24.91 -1.56
CA ILE A 118 3.91 25.61 -2.40
C ILE A 118 3.14 26.65 -1.58
N LYS A 119 2.67 26.28 -0.37
CA LYS A 119 1.97 27.19 0.53
C LYS A 119 2.80 28.44 0.84
N LEU A 120 4.09 28.27 1.06
CA LEU A 120 4.99 29.38 1.31
C LEU A 120 5.15 30.23 0.06
N PHE A 121 5.37 29.63 -1.11
CA PHE A 121 5.44 30.37 -2.37
C PHE A 121 4.18 31.21 -2.61
N ASP A 122 3.01 30.62 -2.42
CA ASP A 122 1.74 31.29 -2.70
C ASP A 122 1.47 32.48 -1.80
N ARG A 123 1.77 32.35 -0.50
CA ARG A 123 1.65 33.45 0.46
C ARG A 123 2.44 34.68 0.03
N TRP A 124 3.55 34.49 -0.66
CA TRP A 124 4.44 35.57 -1.08
C TRP A 124 4.17 36.02 -2.51
N VAL A 125 3.79 35.13 -3.42
CA VAL A 125 3.68 35.47 -4.83
C VAL A 125 2.26 35.82 -5.23
N MET A 126 1.25 35.04 -4.81
CA MET A 126 -0.14 35.21 -5.27
C MET A 126 -0.72 36.62 -5.04
N PRO A 127 -0.51 37.29 -3.89
CA PRO A 127 -1.02 38.65 -3.70
C PRO A 127 -0.44 39.69 -4.67
N ARG A 128 0.65 39.36 -5.37
CA ARG A 128 1.35 40.24 -6.33
C ARG A 128 1.03 39.88 -7.79
N VAL A 129 0.29 38.80 -8.03
CA VAL A 129 -0.06 38.35 -9.39
C VAL A 129 -1.23 39.18 -9.91
N ARG A 130 -1.15 39.61 -11.17
CA ARG A 130 -2.24 40.32 -11.84
C ARG A 130 -3.38 39.34 -12.14
N SER A 131 -4.62 39.81 -12.02
CA SER A 131 -5.80 39.02 -12.36
C SER A 131 -5.72 38.48 -13.80
N GLY A 132 -6.06 37.20 -13.97
CA GLY A 132 -5.97 36.50 -15.25
C GLY A 132 -4.64 35.78 -15.49
N PHE A 133 -3.60 36.08 -14.71
CA PHE A 133 -2.33 35.33 -14.71
C PHE A 133 -2.22 34.32 -13.56
N GLU A 134 -3.21 34.24 -12.66
CA GLU A 134 -3.15 33.34 -11.50
C GLU A 134 -2.90 31.91 -11.94
N MET A 135 -3.75 31.33 -12.78
CA MET A 135 -3.64 29.94 -13.22
C MET A 135 -2.28 29.60 -13.86
N LEU A 136 -1.68 30.56 -14.57
CA LEU A 136 -0.34 30.41 -15.14
C LEU A 136 0.71 30.27 -14.02
N VAL A 137 0.73 31.21 -13.08
CA VAL A 137 1.67 31.19 -11.96
C VAL A 137 1.43 29.96 -11.07
N GLU A 138 0.17 29.59 -10.85
CA GLU A 138 -0.21 28.43 -10.05
C GLU A 138 0.34 27.12 -10.63
N ASN A 139 0.14 26.88 -11.92
CA ASN A 139 0.60 25.65 -12.57
C ASN A 139 2.13 25.61 -12.74
N PHE A 140 2.76 26.72 -13.15
CA PHE A 140 4.21 26.77 -13.31
C PHE A 140 4.95 26.64 -11.97
N SER A 141 4.44 27.26 -10.90
CA SER A 141 5.06 27.13 -9.58
C SER A 141 4.98 25.71 -9.03
N VAL A 142 3.83 25.02 -9.18
CA VAL A 142 3.69 23.61 -8.80
C VAL A 142 4.64 22.74 -9.62
N GLY A 143 4.73 22.95 -10.94
CA GLY A 143 5.64 22.20 -11.81
C GLY A 143 7.12 22.40 -11.46
N ILE A 144 7.56 23.66 -11.30
CA ILE A 144 8.97 23.99 -11.02
C ILE A 144 9.35 23.55 -9.60
N LEU A 145 8.59 23.96 -8.59
CA LEU A 145 8.93 23.65 -7.19
C LEU A 145 8.72 22.17 -6.89
N GLY A 146 7.65 21.55 -7.40
CA GLY A 146 7.44 20.11 -7.31
C GLY A 146 8.57 19.34 -7.99
N GLY A 147 8.99 19.75 -9.19
CA GLY A 147 10.12 19.15 -9.90
C GLY A 147 11.44 19.29 -9.15
N LEU A 148 11.73 20.45 -8.57
CA LEU A 148 12.91 20.64 -7.71
C LEU A 148 12.87 19.73 -6.49
N MET A 149 11.71 19.62 -5.82
CA MET A 149 11.53 18.72 -4.68
C MET A 149 11.70 17.25 -5.07
N ALA A 150 11.30 16.84 -6.28
CA ALA A 150 11.53 15.49 -6.79
C ALA A 150 13.03 15.22 -6.98
N ILE A 151 13.77 16.15 -7.61
CA ILE A 151 15.23 16.03 -7.77
C ILE A 151 15.92 15.93 -6.40
N LEU A 152 15.57 16.82 -5.48
CA LEU A 152 16.13 16.80 -4.12
C LEU A 152 15.79 15.51 -3.38
N GLY A 153 14.55 15.03 -3.50
CA GLY A 153 14.11 13.76 -2.93
C GLY A 153 14.94 12.59 -3.46
N MET A 154 15.11 12.49 -4.78
CA MET A 154 15.91 11.44 -5.41
C MET A 154 17.36 11.42 -4.91
N LEU A 155 17.99 12.59 -4.77
CA LEU A 155 19.38 12.70 -4.32
C LEU A 155 19.54 12.43 -2.82
N ALA A 156 18.56 12.85 -2.00
CA ALA A 156 18.64 12.72 -0.55
C ALA A 156 18.31 11.31 -0.05
N ILE A 157 17.48 10.56 -0.77
CA ILE A 157 16.84 9.38 -0.20
C ILE A 157 17.78 8.18 -0.06
N GLY A 158 18.67 7.94 -1.02
CA GLY A 158 19.63 6.84 -0.98
C GLY A 158 20.48 6.84 0.30
N PRO A 159 21.17 7.96 0.63
CA PRO A 159 21.95 8.07 1.87
C PRO A 159 21.11 7.85 3.15
N VAL A 160 19.87 8.35 3.16
CA VAL A 160 18.97 8.20 4.31
C VAL A 160 18.59 6.74 4.52
N VAL A 161 18.21 6.02 3.46
CA VAL A 161 17.87 4.59 3.52
C VAL A 161 19.08 3.78 3.95
N GLN A 162 20.26 4.05 3.38
CA GLN A 162 21.48 3.33 3.76
C GLN A 162 21.83 3.51 5.24
N SER A 163 21.76 4.75 5.75
CA SER A 163 22.04 5.03 7.15
C SER A 163 21.05 4.30 8.07
N LEU A 164 19.77 4.29 7.72
CA LEU A 164 18.73 3.62 8.47
C LEU A 164 18.94 2.10 8.52
N THR A 165 19.24 1.48 7.37
CA THR A 165 19.52 0.04 7.28
C THR A 165 20.74 -0.34 8.14
N ASN A 166 21.80 0.48 8.13
CA ASN A 166 22.99 0.22 8.94
C ASN A 166 22.68 0.27 10.45
N VAL A 167 21.90 1.27 10.89
CA VAL A 167 21.52 1.41 12.31
C VAL A 167 20.62 0.26 12.76
N LEU A 168 19.61 -0.09 11.96
CA LEU A 168 18.72 -1.22 12.24
C LEU A 168 19.49 -2.54 12.27
N GLY A 169 20.41 -2.74 11.33
CA GLY A 169 21.30 -3.90 11.27
C GLY A 169 22.15 -4.05 12.53
N ALA A 170 22.81 -2.98 12.97
CA ALA A 170 23.59 -2.99 14.21
C ALA A 170 22.71 -3.29 15.43
N GLY A 171 21.51 -2.72 15.51
CA GLY A 171 20.58 -2.94 16.63
C GLY A 171 20.08 -4.38 16.73
N VAL A 172 19.73 -5.00 15.60
CA VAL A 172 19.28 -6.40 15.56
C VAL A 172 20.45 -7.35 15.82
N GLN A 173 21.63 -7.11 15.25
CA GLN A 173 22.83 -7.92 15.54
C GLN A 173 23.13 -7.94 17.03
N TRP A 174 23.13 -6.78 17.68
CA TRP A 174 23.37 -6.67 19.12
C TRP A 174 22.35 -7.47 19.97
N LEU A 175 21.08 -7.51 19.56
CA LEU A 175 20.04 -8.28 20.24
C LEU A 175 20.21 -9.79 20.09
N VAL A 176 20.68 -10.23 18.92
CA VAL A 176 21.04 -11.63 18.66
C VAL A 176 22.20 -12.03 19.56
N ASP A 177 23.27 -11.23 19.58
CA ASP A 177 24.47 -11.49 20.39
C ASP A 177 24.15 -11.55 21.90
N THR A 178 23.15 -10.79 22.35
CA THR A 178 22.74 -10.71 23.76
C THR A 178 21.63 -11.73 24.12
N SER A 179 21.18 -12.57 23.18
CA SER A 179 20.08 -13.55 23.38
C SER A 179 18.74 -12.95 23.86
N LEU A 180 18.50 -11.66 23.58
CA LEU A 180 17.30 -10.93 23.99
C LEU A 180 16.29 -10.80 22.84
N LEU A 181 16.13 -11.87 22.05
CA LEU A 181 15.31 -11.86 20.83
C LEU A 181 13.87 -11.36 21.00
N PRO A 182 13.14 -11.60 22.12
CA PRO A 182 11.80 -11.04 22.27
C PRO A 182 11.78 -9.51 22.33
N LEU A 183 12.88 -8.87 22.74
CA LEU A 183 13.03 -7.41 22.70
C LEU A 183 13.26 -6.90 21.27
N ALA A 184 13.65 -7.76 20.33
CA ALA A 184 13.76 -7.38 18.92
C ALA A 184 12.42 -6.92 18.34
N SER A 185 11.29 -7.40 18.86
CA SER A 185 9.96 -6.91 18.46
C SER A 185 9.75 -5.42 18.72
N VAL A 186 10.47 -4.81 19.68
CA VAL A 186 10.43 -3.35 19.92
C VAL A 186 11.03 -2.57 18.75
N LEU A 187 11.97 -3.16 18.01
CA LEU A 187 12.56 -2.55 16.81
C LEU A 187 11.84 -3.00 15.54
N ILE A 188 11.58 -4.31 15.42
CA ILE A 188 11.05 -4.93 14.21
C ILE A 188 9.62 -4.46 13.94
N GLU A 189 8.73 -4.45 14.93
CA GLU A 189 7.31 -4.16 14.67
C GLU A 189 7.05 -2.69 14.27
N PRO A 190 7.63 -1.67 14.92
CA PRO A 190 7.51 -0.30 14.43
C PRO A 190 8.11 -0.10 13.04
N ALA A 191 9.26 -0.71 12.77
CA ALA A 191 9.89 -0.61 11.46
C ALA A 191 9.04 -1.28 10.37
N LYS A 192 8.43 -2.44 10.64
CA LYS A 192 7.46 -3.09 9.74
C LYS A 192 6.31 -2.16 9.41
N VAL A 193 5.65 -1.58 10.44
CA VAL A 193 4.52 -0.66 10.25
C VAL A 193 4.90 0.60 9.46
N LEU A 194 6.16 1.03 9.55
CA LEU A 194 6.73 2.12 8.74
C LEU A 194 7.22 1.66 7.35
N PHE A 195 6.90 0.43 6.94
CA PHE A 195 7.27 -0.20 5.68
C PHE A 195 8.78 -0.35 5.47
N LEU A 196 9.53 -0.53 6.56
CA LEU A 196 10.97 -0.82 6.55
C LEU A 196 11.25 -2.32 6.69
N ASN A 197 10.23 -3.16 6.52
CA ASN A 197 10.35 -4.62 6.64
C ASN A 197 11.32 -5.22 5.63
N ASN A 198 11.35 -4.74 4.39
CA ASN A 198 12.31 -5.19 3.38
C ASN A 198 13.76 -4.89 3.79
N ALA A 199 14.02 -3.71 4.37
CA ALA A 199 15.36 -3.34 4.84
C ALA A 199 15.81 -4.24 6.00
N ILE A 200 14.92 -4.58 6.92
CA ILE A 200 15.22 -5.48 8.04
C ILE A 200 15.41 -6.92 7.55
N ASN A 201 14.52 -7.41 6.69
CA ASN A 201 14.53 -8.80 6.25
C ASN A 201 15.74 -9.08 5.34
N HIS A 202 15.95 -8.29 4.30
CA HIS A 202 17.09 -8.49 3.39
C HIS A 202 18.43 -8.01 3.96
N GLY A 203 18.41 -6.93 4.75
CA GLY A 203 19.64 -6.35 5.30
C GLY A 203 20.19 -7.07 6.52
N VAL A 204 19.35 -7.80 7.27
CA VAL A 204 19.74 -8.31 8.59
C VAL A 204 19.25 -9.73 8.87
N LEU A 205 17.93 -9.94 8.90
CA LEU A 205 17.35 -11.21 9.36
C LEU A 205 17.61 -12.37 8.39
N GLY A 206 17.57 -12.10 7.09
CA GLY A 206 17.83 -13.08 6.04
C GLY A 206 19.26 -13.64 6.13
N PRO A 207 20.31 -12.81 6.06
CA PRO A 207 21.69 -13.27 6.19
C PRO A 207 21.96 -14.05 7.49
N LEU A 208 21.46 -13.54 8.63
CA LEU A 208 21.60 -14.23 9.92
C LEU A 208 20.86 -15.56 9.96
N GLY A 209 19.65 -15.60 9.41
CA GLY A 209 18.88 -16.84 9.31
C GLY A 209 19.55 -17.87 8.42
N VAL A 210 20.17 -17.46 7.30
CA VAL A 210 20.92 -18.38 6.43
C VAL A 210 22.13 -18.98 7.16
N ALA A 211 22.89 -18.15 7.89
CA ALA A 211 24.01 -18.63 8.70
C ALA A 211 23.55 -19.63 9.76
N ASN A 212 22.51 -19.29 10.53
CA ASN A 212 21.98 -20.15 11.58
C ASN A 212 21.33 -21.44 11.06
N ALA A 213 20.64 -21.37 9.92
CA ALA A 213 20.01 -22.52 9.29
C ALA A 213 21.04 -23.48 8.66
N ALA A 214 22.19 -22.99 8.21
CA ALA A 214 23.26 -23.85 7.72
C ALA A 214 23.82 -24.76 8.83
N GLU A 215 23.86 -24.28 10.08
CA GLU A 215 24.34 -25.05 11.23
C GLU A 215 23.24 -25.91 11.86
N ASN A 216 22.04 -25.36 12.04
CA ASN A 216 20.98 -25.98 12.83
C ASN A 216 19.86 -26.60 11.98
N GLY A 217 19.93 -26.48 10.65
CA GLY A 217 18.89 -26.90 9.70
C GLY A 217 17.65 -26.00 9.70
N ARG A 218 17.59 -25.00 10.59
CA ARG A 218 16.49 -24.05 10.75
C ARG A 218 16.96 -22.78 11.47
N ALA A 219 16.20 -21.71 11.30
CA ALA A 219 16.47 -20.41 11.91
C ALA A 219 15.19 -19.76 12.43
N ILE A 220 15.26 -19.16 13.62
CA ILE A 220 14.15 -18.39 14.22
C ILE A 220 14.02 -17.02 13.54
N GLU A 221 15.09 -16.50 12.98
CA GLU A 221 15.19 -15.24 12.25
C GLU A 221 14.17 -15.17 11.10
N PHE A 222 13.96 -16.32 10.43
CA PHE A 222 12.97 -16.49 9.37
C PHE A 222 11.52 -16.45 9.87
N LEU A 223 11.25 -16.43 11.19
CA LEU A 223 9.92 -16.25 11.77
C LEU A 223 9.66 -14.85 12.33
N LEU A 224 10.71 -14.05 12.56
CA LEU A 224 10.57 -12.79 13.30
C LEU A 224 9.73 -11.76 12.53
N GLU A 225 9.96 -11.64 11.24
CA GLU A 225 9.21 -10.74 10.37
C GLU A 225 7.92 -11.37 9.82
N PRO A 226 7.94 -12.58 9.21
CA PRO A 226 6.78 -13.13 8.51
C PRO A 226 5.78 -13.85 9.41
N ASN A 227 5.87 -13.72 10.74
CA ASN A 227 4.83 -14.20 11.64
C ASN A 227 3.51 -13.43 11.39
N PRO A 228 2.44 -14.10 10.90
CA PRO A 228 1.19 -13.41 10.58
C PRO A 228 0.34 -13.11 11.82
N GLY A 229 0.69 -13.67 12.99
CA GLY A 229 -0.10 -13.58 14.21
C GLY A 229 -0.36 -12.14 14.70
N PRO A 230 0.66 -11.29 14.89
CA PRO A 230 0.47 -9.92 15.39
C PRO A 230 -0.49 -9.09 14.52
N GLY A 231 -0.31 -9.14 13.20
CA GLY A 231 -1.17 -8.44 12.25
C GLY A 231 -2.61 -8.95 12.28
N PHE A 232 -2.79 -10.27 12.30
CA PHE A 232 -4.11 -10.89 12.37
C PHE A 232 -4.86 -10.53 13.65
N GLY A 233 -4.19 -10.54 14.80
CA GLY A 233 -4.81 -10.18 16.08
C GLY A 233 -5.22 -8.72 16.14
N ILE A 234 -4.39 -7.80 15.61
CA ILE A 234 -4.76 -6.38 15.47
C ILE A 234 -5.99 -6.22 14.58
N LEU A 235 -6.00 -6.86 13.41
CA LEU A 235 -7.15 -6.81 12.50
C LEU A 235 -8.41 -7.37 13.15
N ALA A 236 -8.33 -8.51 13.84
CA ALA A 236 -9.46 -9.07 14.57
C ALA A 236 -9.99 -8.11 15.66
N ALA A 237 -9.11 -7.38 16.35
CA ALA A 237 -9.52 -6.36 17.31
C ALA A 237 -10.17 -5.17 16.61
N CYS A 238 -9.66 -4.74 15.46
CA CYS A 238 -10.27 -3.69 14.64
C CYS A 238 -11.67 -4.08 14.14
N LEU A 239 -11.87 -5.34 13.75
CA LEU A 239 -13.16 -5.86 13.32
C LEU A 239 -14.22 -5.75 14.43
N LEU A 240 -13.85 -6.10 15.67
CA LEU A 240 -14.79 -6.15 16.79
C LEU A 240 -14.95 -4.80 17.49
N PHE A 241 -13.87 -4.03 17.64
CA PHE A 241 -13.80 -2.85 18.51
C PHE A 241 -13.40 -1.55 17.81
N GLY A 242 -13.02 -1.59 16.53
CA GLY A 242 -12.61 -0.39 15.77
C GLY A 242 -13.78 0.50 15.34
N PRO A 243 -13.55 1.68 14.73
CA PRO A 243 -14.60 2.50 14.14
C PRO A 243 -15.30 1.82 12.96
N ARG A 244 -16.58 2.10 12.73
CA ARG A 244 -17.36 1.50 11.62
C ARG A 244 -16.70 1.65 10.25
N VAL A 245 -16.12 2.81 9.97
CA VAL A 245 -15.42 3.11 8.71
C VAL A 245 -14.21 2.20 8.48
N MET A 246 -13.53 1.76 9.55
CA MET A 246 -12.42 0.81 9.46
C MET A 246 -12.93 -0.63 9.33
N ARG A 247 -14.01 -1.01 10.04
CA ARG A 247 -14.51 -2.40 10.10
C ARG A 247 -14.88 -2.97 8.73
N ALA A 248 -15.40 -2.15 7.81
CA ALA A 248 -15.86 -2.61 6.50
C ALA A 248 -14.75 -3.27 5.66
N SER A 249 -13.51 -2.77 5.75
CA SER A 249 -12.38 -3.28 4.97
C SER A 249 -11.57 -4.36 5.69
N VAL A 250 -11.76 -4.54 7.00
CA VAL A 250 -10.97 -5.47 7.81
C VAL A 250 -11.06 -6.93 7.36
N PRO A 251 -12.24 -7.51 7.06
CA PRO A 251 -12.31 -8.91 6.65
C PRO A 251 -11.49 -9.22 5.40
N GLY A 252 -11.52 -8.33 4.41
CA GLY A 252 -10.68 -8.44 3.21
C GLY A 252 -9.18 -8.35 3.54
N ALA A 253 -8.81 -7.40 4.40
CA ALA A 253 -7.42 -7.27 4.88
C ALA A 253 -6.95 -8.52 5.66
N MET A 254 -7.79 -9.15 6.47
CA MET A 254 -7.43 -10.38 7.20
C MET A 254 -7.10 -11.53 6.25
N VAL A 255 -7.91 -11.69 5.20
CA VAL A 255 -7.70 -12.74 4.18
C VAL A 255 -6.40 -12.50 3.42
N ILE A 256 -6.17 -11.28 2.93
CA ILE A 256 -4.96 -10.89 2.21
C ILE A 256 -3.71 -11.04 3.10
N GLN A 257 -3.80 -10.62 4.36
CA GLN A 257 -2.68 -10.65 5.31
C GLN A 257 -2.31 -12.08 5.70
N PHE A 258 -3.29 -12.87 6.15
CA PHE A 258 -3.03 -14.16 6.78
C PHE A 258 -2.84 -15.26 5.74
N LEU A 259 -3.72 -15.31 4.74
CA LEU A 259 -3.70 -16.34 3.70
C LEU A 259 -2.85 -15.93 2.49
N GLY A 260 -2.87 -14.63 2.15
CA GLY A 260 -2.04 -14.10 1.05
C GLY A 260 -0.61 -13.78 1.47
N GLY A 261 -0.36 -13.59 2.77
CA GLY A 261 0.97 -13.28 3.28
C GLY A 261 1.44 -11.86 3.01
N ILE A 262 0.52 -10.95 2.68
CA ILE A 262 0.80 -9.54 2.39
C ILE A 262 0.57 -8.73 3.66
N HIS A 263 1.61 -8.61 4.47
CA HIS A 263 1.50 -8.05 5.82
C HIS A 263 1.32 -6.54 5.81
N GLU A 264 1.75 -5.89 4.74
CA GLU A 264 1.61 -4.46 4.49
C GLU A 264 0.15 -3.99 4.56
N ILE A 265 -0.82 -4.87 4.30
CA ILE A 265 -2.24 -4.52 4.30
C ILE A 265 -2.77 -4.12 5.68
N TYR A 266 -2.15 -4.57 6.77
CA TYR A 266 -2.59 -4.20 8.13
C TYR A 266 -1.90 -2.93 8.65
N PHE A 267 -0.78 -2.51 8.07
CA PHE A 267 -0.01 -1.35 8.53
C PHE A 267 -0.84 -0.04 8.54
N PRO A 268 -1.67 0.26 7.51
CA PRO A 268 -2.59 1.40 7.54
C PRO A 268 -3.47 1.48 8.78
N TYR A 269 -3.96 0.33 9.28
CA TYR A 269 -4.81 0.29 10.47
C TYR A 269 -4.04 0.66 11.74
N VAL A 270 -2.76 0.30 11.81
CA VAL A 270 -1.87 0.67 12.91
C VAL A 270 -1.48 2.14 12.82
N LEU A 271 -1.15 2.64 11.63
CA LEU A 271 -0.82 4.05 11.40
C LEU A 271 -2.01 4.97 11.72
N ALA A 272 -3.23 4.53 11.43
CA ALA A 272 -4.44 5.27 11.77
C ALA A 272 -4.62 5.46 13.29
N ARG A 273 -4.07 4.55 14.10
CA ARG A 273 -4.11 4.59 15.56
C ARG A 273 -2.76 4.17 16.13
N PRO A 274 -1.75 5.06 16.15
CA PRO A 274 -0.36 4.68 16.45
C PRO A 274 -0.13 3.94 17.77
N LYS A 275 -1.04 4.09 18.75
CA LYS A 275 -1.03 3.30 19.99
C LYS A 275 -1.06 1.79 19.72
N LEU A 276 -1.68 1.34 18.63
CA LEU A 276 -1.74 -0.07 18.22
C LEU A 276 -0.37 -0.67 17.89
N ILE A 277 0.69 0.15 17.71
CA ILE A 277 2.07 -0.35 17.62
C ILE A 277 2.44 -1.16 18.87
N LEU A 278 1.94 -0.78 20.05
CA LEU A 278 2.15 -1.53 21.28
C LEU A 278 1.55 -2.94 21.22
N ALA A 279 0.42 -3.12 20.53
CA ALA A 279 -0.18 -4.42 20.30
C ALA A 279 0.65 -5.28 19.33
N ALA A 280 1.23 -4.67 18.30
CA ALA A 280 2.15 -5.33 17.38
C ALA A 280 3.40 -5.81 18.14
N ILE A 281 4.04 -4.94 18.91
CA ILE A 281 5.20 -5.26 19.75
C ILE A 281 4.90 -6.39 20.73
N ALA A 282 3.80 -6.30 21.48
CA ALA A 282 3.42 -7.32 22.46
C ALA A 282 3.12 -8.68 21.79
N GLY A 283 2.38 -8.66 20.67
CA GLY A 283 2.11 -9.84 19.86
C GLY A 283 3.41 -10.48 19.35
N GLY A 284 4.26 -9.69 18.69
CA GLY A 284 5.54 -10.14 18.17
C GLY A 284 6.42 -10.75 19.26
N ALA A 285 6.62 -10.03 20.37
CA ALA A 285 7.46 -10.48 21.47
C ALA A 285 6.96 -11.80 22.09
N SER A 286 5.64 -11.95 22.23
CA SER A 286 5.03 -13.18 22.74
C SER A 286 5.22 -14.37 21.80
N GLY A 287 5.12 -14.16 20.48
CA GLY A 287 5.42 -15.17 19.48
C GLY A 287 6.87 -15.61 19.50
N VAL A 288 7.79 -14.64 19.50
CA VAL A 288 9.23 -14.88 19.57
C VAL A 288 9.60 -15.67 20.82
N ALA A 289 9.02 -15.34 21.98
CA ALA A 289 9.22 -16.09 23.20
C ALA A 289 8.77 -17.55 23.07
N VAL A 290 7.61 -17.82 22.47
CA VAL A 290 7.13 -19.19 22.22
C VAL A 290 8.05 -19.91 21.23
N PHE A 291 8.50 -19.25 20.17
CA PHE A 291 9.44 -19.84 19.21
C PHE A 291 10.76 -20.21 19.88
N MET A 292 11.29 -19.37 20.75
CA MET A 292 12.50 -19.68 21.51
C MET A 292 12.32 -20.88 22.44
N VAL A 293 11.23 -20.90 23.23
CA VAL A 293 10.96 -21.99 24.19
C VAL A 293 10.74 -23.33 23.48
N THR A 294 10.09 -23.32 22.32
CA THR A 294 9.81 -24.53 21.53
C THR A 294 10.93 -24.89 20.56
N GLY A 295 11.94 -24.03 20.41
CA GLY A 295 12.97 -24.12 19.39
C GLY A 295 12.41 -24.05 17.96
N ALA A 296 11.29 -23.37 17.74
CA ALA A 296 10.70 -23.23 16.42
C ALA A 296 11.57 -22.36 15.49
N GLY A 297 11.61 -22.71 14.22
CA GLY A 297 12.34 -22.00 13.17
C GLY A 297 11.94 -22.54 11.80
N LEU A 298 12.29 -21.81 10.74
CA LEU A 298 12.05 -22.22 9.34
C LEU A 298 13.36 -22.60 8.65
N THR A 299 13.26 -23.30 7.53
CA THR A 299 14.42 -23.66 6.70
C THR A 299 14.87 -22.52 5.78
N ALA A 300 13.96 -21.61 5.45
CA ALA A 300 14.20 -20.43 4.61
C ALA A 300 13.16 -19.34 4.91
N THR A 301 13.43 -18.11 4.49
CA THR A 301 12.45 -17.01 4.56
C THR A 301 11.25 -17.32 3.66
N PRO A 302 10.01 -17.35 4.19
CA PRO A 302 8.81 -17.52 3.39
C PRO A 302 8.53 -16.25 2.58
N ALA A 303 8.19 -16.42 1.29
CA ALA A 303 7.82 -15.34 0.39
C ALA A 303 6.61 -15.75 -0.47
N PRO A 304 5.44 -15.10 -0.32
CA PRO A 304 5.05 -14.15 0.73
C PRO A 304 5.02 -14.77 2.14
N GLY A 305 4.86 -13.95 3.18
CA GLY A 305 4.73 -14.38 4.59
C GLY A 305 3.39 -15.03 4.94
N SER A 306 2.80 -15.82 4.03
CA SER A 306 1.48 -16.43 4.25
C SER A 306 1.58 -17.59 5.23
N ILE A 307 0.48 -17.93 5.90
CA ILE A 307 0.45 -19.12 6.76
C ILE A 307 0.83 -20.39 5.97
N PHE A 308 0.47 -20.47 4.69
CA PHE A 308 0.84 -21.59 3.83
C PHE A 308 2.34 -21.65 3.57
N ALA A 309 2.97 -20.52 3.24
CA ALA A 309 4.41 -20.45 3.01
C ALA A 309 5.22 -20.72 4.29
N VAL A 310 4.77 -20.16 5.43
CA VAL A 310 5.37 -20.43 6.74
C VAL A 310 5.32 -21.92 7.06
N LEU A 311 4.18 -22.57 6.86
CA LEU A 311 4.05 -24.02 7.10
C LEU A 311 4.85 -24.85 6.10
N ALA A 312 4.95 -24.42 4.83
CA ALA A 312 5.76 -25.09 3.82
C ALA A 312 7.26 -25.05 4.15
N MET A 313 7.74 -23.94 4.70
CA MET A 313 9.13 -23.76 5.14
C MET A 313 9.40 -24.29 6.56
N THR A 314 8.38 -24.84 7.23
CA THR A 314 8.53 -25.41 8.57
C THR A 314 9.13 -26.83 8.45
N PRO A 315 10.27 -27.11 9.11
CA PRO A 315 10.86 -28.45 9.09
C PRO A 315 9.94 -29.47 9.77
N ARG A 316 10.04 -30.74 9.35
CA ARG A 316 9.23 -31.83 9.92
C ARG A 316 9.40 -31.89 11.44
N GLY A 317 8.28 -31.92 12.16
CA GLY A 317 8.24 -31.89 13.63
C GLY A 317 8.22 -30.50 14.26
N GLY A 318 8.47 -29.43 13.49
CA GLY A 318 8.45 -28.04 13.98
C GLY A 318 7.05 -27.37 14.01
N TYR A 319 6.05 -27.98 13.38
CA TYR A 319 4.72 -27.39 13.18
C TYR A 319 4.03 -26.92 14.45
N LEU A 320 4.12 -27.70 15.53
CA LEU A 320 3.43 -27.37 16.78
C LEU A 320 3.99 -26.07 17.39
N GLY A 321 5.32 -25.91 17.41
CA GLY A 321 5.97 -24.71 17.94
C GLY A 321 5.67 -23.47 17.09
N VAL A 322 5.71 -23.62 15.75
CA VAL A 322 5.38 -22.53 14.81
C VAL A 322 3.92 -22.11 14.97
N LEU A 323 2.97 -23.05 14.93
CA LEU A 323 1.54 -22.73 15.08
C LEU A 323 1.23 -22.15 16.47
N ALA A 324 1.83 -22.68 17.53
CA ALA A 324 1.65 -22.16 18.88
C ALA A 324 2.11 -20.69 18.97
N GLY A 325 3.28 -20.35 18.43
CA GLY A 325 3.76 -18.97 18.47
C GLY A 325 2.91 -18.01 17.63
N ILE A 326 2.40 -18.44 16.47
CA ILE A 326 1.48 -17.65 15.65
C ILE A 326 0.17 -17.38 16.40
N VAL A 327 -0.44 -18.42 17.00
CA VAL A 327 -1.68 -18.30 17.77
C VAL A 327 -1.49 -17.41 18.99
N VAL A 328 -0.42 -17.61 19.76
CA VAL A 328 -0.12 -16.77 20.93
C VAL A 328 0.08 -15.31 20.52
N SER A 329 0.82 -15.05 19.44
CA SER A 329 1.00 -13.70 18.90
C SER A 329 -0.33 -13.04 18.54
N ALA A 330 -1.23 -13.79 17.89
CA ALA A 330 -2.55 -13.31 17.51
C ALA A 330 -3.43 -13.01 18.73
N VAL A 331 -3.44 -13.90 19.72
CA VAL A 331 -4.21 -13.70 20.96
C VAL A 331 -3.69 -12.50 21.73
N VAL A 332 -2.38 -12.38 21.93
CA VAL A 332 -1.79 -11.28 22.70
C VAL A 332 -2.01 -9.95 22.00
N SER A 333 -1.74 -9.86 20.70
CA SER A 333 -1.99 -8.63 19.93
C SER A 333 -3.47 -8.26 19.90
N PHE A 334 -4.39 -9.23 19.77
CA PHE A 334 -5.83 -9.00 19.86
C PHE A 334 -6.25 -8.40 21.20
N LEU A 335 -5.79 -8.99 22.31
CA LEU A 335 -6.15 -8.54 23.66
C LEU A 335 -5.59 -7.13 23.94
N VAL A 336 -4.33 -6.88 23.57
CA VAL A 336 -3.70 -5.57 23.75
C VAL A 336 -4.36 -4.51 22.86
N ALA A 337 -4.63 -4.82 21.58
CA ALA A 337 -5.32 -3.91 20.69
C ALA A 337 -6.76 -3.62 21.17
N GLY A 338 -7.49 -4.64 21.60
CA GLY A 338 -8.83 -4.50 22.19
C GLY A 338 -8.82 -3.60 23.43
N LEU A 339 -7.85 -3.79 24.33
CA LEU A 339 -7.66 -2.94 25.50
C LEU A 339 -7.35 -1.48 25.11
N LEU A 340 -6.44 -1.27 24.16
CA LEU A 340 -6.06 0.07 23.70
C LEU A 340 -7.21 0.80 23.01
N MET A 341 -8.14 0.08 22.39
CA MET A 341 -9.37 0.62 21.80
C MET A 341 -10.52 0.72 22.81
N GLY A 342 -10.28 0.41 24.09
CA GLY A 342 -11.28 0.44 25.15
C GLY A 342 -12.44 -0.54 24.92
N PHE A 343 -12.19 -1.64 24.21
CA PHE A 343 -13.20 -2.63 23.82
C PHE A 343 -14.45 -2.00 23.18
N GLY A 344 -14.27 -0.96 22.36
CA GLY A 344 -15.35 -0.27 21.67
C GLY A 344 -16.06 0.81 22.49
N ARG A 345 -15.65 1.05 23.74
CA ARG A 345 -16.22 2.12 24.59
C ARG A 345 -15.61 3.50 24.33
N GLY A 346 -14.48 3.56 23.62
CA GLY A 346 -13.72 4.80 23.35
C GLY A 346 -14.18 5.61 22.13
N GLU A 347 -15.28 5.24 21.47
CA GLU A 347 -15.72 5.82 20.19
C GLU A 347 -16.11 7.31 20.27
N LYS A 348 -16.16 7.89 21.49
CA LYS A 348 -16.54 9.30 21.72
C LYS A 348 -15.39 10.32 21.71
N ASP A 349 -14.12 9.90 21.75
CA ASP A 349 -13.00 10.83 22.00
C ASP A 349 -12.17 11.18 20.74
N ASP A 350 -12.43 10.51 19.61
CA ASP A 350 -11.60 10.63 18.39
C ASP A 350 -12.37 11.19 17.17
N GLY A 351 -13.65 11.57 17.33
CA GLY A 351 -14.55 11.94 16.22
C GLY A 351 -15.22 13.31 16.33
N ALA A 352 -14.97 14.08 17.39
CA ALA A 352 -15.48 15.45 17.54
C ALA A 352 -14.29 16.42 17.52
N ASP A 353 -13.81 16.75 16.32
CA ASP A 353 -13.08 18.01 15.99
C ASP A 353 -12.59 18.05 14.52
N GLY A 354 -13.25 17.33 13.61
CA GLY A 354 -12.92 17.34 12.19
C GLY A 354 -14.15 17.15 11.32
N ALA A 355 -14.77 18.27 10.95
CA ALA A 355 -15.84 18.45 9.96
C ALA A 355 -17.24 17.90 10.32
N ASP A 356 -18.07 18.77 10.90
CA ASP A 356 -19.48 18.97 10.49
C ASP A 356 -20.00 20.27 11.12
N ASP A 357 -19.74 21.40 10.47
CA ASP A 357 -20.54 22.62 10.67
C ASP A 357 -20.59 23.34 9.31
N GLY A 358 -21.50 22.86 8.47
CA GLY A 358 -21.66 23.30 7.10
C GLY A 358 -22.77 22.52 6.43
N ASP A 359 -23.99 22.98 6.64
CA ASP A 359 -25.22 22.63 5.90
C ASP A 359 -25.99 21.40 6.40
N ARG A 360 -26.66 21.57 7.56
CA ARG A 360 -27.93 20.88 7.82
C ARG A 360 -29.05 21.84 7.46
N ALA A 361 -29.60 21.70 6.27
CA ALA A 361 -30.93 22.20 5.95
C ALA A 361 -31.95 21.40 6.78
N ASP A 362 -32.85 22.13 7.45
CA ASP A 362 -33.95 21.58 8.25
C ASP A 362 -34.87 20.68 7.40
N PRO A 363 -35.36 19.55 7.94
CA PRO A 363 -36.33 18.70 7.26
C PRO A 363 -37.75 19.20 7.57
N GLU A 364 -38.14 20.34 7.00
CA GLU A 364 -39.55 20.75 6.87
C GLU A 364 -39.73 21.37 5.48
N ASP A 365 -39.89 20.52 4.46
CA ASP A 365 -40.62 20.80 3.21
C ASP A 365 -40.44 19.62 2.24
N ALA A 366 -41.04 18.49 2.58
CA ALA A 366 -41.14 17.34 1.67
C ALA A 366 -42.58 16.86 1.58
N GLU A 367 -43.48 17.75 1.19
CA GLU A 367 -44.81 17.37 0.67
C GLU A 367 -45.29 18.43 -0.32
N ARG A 368 -44.98 18.22 -1.60
CA ARG A 368 -45.77 18.71 -2.74
C ARG A 368 -45.35 18.00 -4.02
N THR A 369 -46.18 17.04 -4.42
CA THR A 369 -46.26 16.48 -5.78
C THR A 369 -46.59 17.59 -6.79
N PRO A 370 -46.00 17.59 -8.00
CA PRO A 370 -46.48 18.47 -9.06
C PRO A 370 -47.60 17.77 -9.84
N GLU A 371 -48.82 18.31 -9.70
CA GLU A 371 -49.92 18.12 -10.64
C GLU A 371 -49.85 19.21 -11.74
N ASP A 372 -50.30 18.84 -12.94
CA ASP A 372 -50.48 19.66 -14.13
C ASP A 372 -50.94 21.10 -13.87
N THR A 373 -50.39 22.07 -14.60
CA THR A 373 -51.19 23.08 -15.34
C THR A 373 -50.34 24.02 -16.22
N ASP A 374 -50.70 24.01 -17.50
CA ASP A 374 -50.82 25.11 -18.46
C ASP A 374 -49.75 26.20 -18.64
N ALA A 375 -49.31 26.28 -19.89
CA ALA A 375 -48.68 27.43 -20.53
C ALA A 375 -49.64 28.64 -20.67
N PRO A 376 -49.09 29.81 -21.05
CA PRO A 376 -49.71 30.50 -22.17
C PRO A 376 -48.72 30.95 -23.24
N ALA A 377 -49.24 30.94 -24.47
CA ALA A 377 -48.61 31.41 -25.69
C ALA A 377 -48.65 32.94 -25.80
N SER A 378 -47.71 33.51 -26.58
CA SER A 378 -47.98 34.69 -27.39
C SER A 378 -47.20 34.61 -28.71
N GLU A 379 -47.95 34.60 -29.80
CA GLU A 379 -47.51 34.60 -31.19
C GLU A 379 -47.02 35.99 -31.66
N SER A 380 -46.07 35.99 -32.60
CA SER A 380 -46.07 36.93 -33.74
C SER A 380 -45.31 36.35 -34.94
N ARG A 381 -46.05 36.06 -36.01
CA ARG A 381 -45.66 35.67 -37.39
C ARG A 381 -45.82 36.90 -38.34
N PRO A 382 -45.72 36.86 -39.71
CA PRO A 382 -45.27 35.80 -40.66
C PRO A 382 -44.42 36.27 -41.89
N GLY A 383 -44.01 35.30 -42.72
CA GLY A 383 -44.05 35.34 -44.21
C GLY A 383 -42.71 35.01 -44.91
N GLY A 384 -42.56 34.11 -45.89
CA GLY A 384 -43.44 33.21 -46.68
C GLY A 384 -42.56 32.20 -47.48
N THR A 385 -43.03 30.96 -47.76
CA THR A 385 -43.46 30.45 -49.10
C THR A 385 -42.26 29.96 -49.97
N GLU A 386 -42.12 28.77 -50.57
CA GLU A 386 -42.98 27.71 -51.16
C GLU A 386 -42.08 26.43 -51.36
N ALA A 387 -42.49 25.21 -51.02
CA ALA A 387 -43.14 24.15 -51.84
C ALA A 387 -42.23 23.31 -52.80
N SER A 388 -42.26 21.99 -52.58
CA SER A 388 -41.74 20.86 -53.40
C SER A 388 -42.81 20.42 -54.45
N PRO A 389 -42.54 19.51 -55.44
CA PRO A 389 -42.65 18.05 -55.18
C PRO A 389 -41.88 17.05 -56.11
N ALA A 390 -41.72 15.81 -55.59
CA ALA A 390 -41.87 14.46 -56.22
C ALA A 390 -40.95 14.02 -57.39
N ARG A 391 -40.71 12.73 -57.71
CA ARG A 391 -40.70 11.34 -57.15
C ARG A 391 -40.14 10.43 -58.28
N ASP A 392 -39.89 9.14 -57.98
CA ASP A 392 -39.72 7.94 -58.86
C ASP A 392 -38.31 7.32 -58.77
N ALA A 393 -38.07 6.00 -58.69
CA ALA A 393 -38.82 4.78 -58.40
C ALA A 393 -37.77 3.64 -58.24
N GLU A 394 -37.97 2.71 -57.30
CA GLU A 394 -37.31 1.37 -57.22
C GLU A 394 -38.18 0.33 -58.01
N PRO A 395 -37.92 -1.02 -58.10
CA PRO A 395 -36.94 -1.90 -57.40
C PRO A 395 -36.35 -3.09 -58.24
N GLY A 396 -35.50 -3.90 -57.60
CA GLY A 396 -35.42 -5.37 -57.79
C GLY A 396 -34.03 -5.92 -58.11
N GLY A 397 -33.49 -6.99 -57.51
CA GLY A 397 -33.95 -7.96 -56.52
C GLY A 397 -32.81 -8.99 -56.27
N GLY A 398 -32.74 -9.58 -55.08
CA GLY A 398 -31.92 -10.79 -54.80
C GLY A 398 -32.61 -12.08 -55.30
N PRO A 399 -32.26 -13.32 -54.88
CA PRO A 399 -31.24 -13.75 -53.88
C PRO A 399 -30.40 -15.02 -54.25
N ASP A 400 -29.31 -15.28 -53.48
CA ASP A 400 -28.72 -16.58 -52.93
C ASP A 400 -28.55 -17.86 -53.81
N PRO A 401 -28.00 -19.04 -53.38
CA PRO A 401 -26.85 -19.46 -52.52
C PRO A 401 -25.87 -20.48 -53.23
N ASP A 402 -24.80 -20.89 -52.52
CA ASP A 402 -24.03 -22.16 -52.59
C ASP A 402 -23.48 -22.76 -53.92
N ARG A 403 -22.15 -23.00 -53.97
CA ARG A 403 -21.51 -24.27 -54.45
C ARG A 403 -19.97 -24.28 -54.35
N ASP A 404 -19.47 -24.89 -53.28
CA ASP A 404 -18.64 -26.11 -53.23
C ASP A 404 -17.57 -26.44 -54.32
N ARG A 405 -16.38 -26.81 -53.80
CA ARG A 405 -15.43 -27.89 -54.21
C ARG A 405 -14.16 -27.62 -55.04
N ALA A 406 -13.03 -27.73 -54.32
CA ALA A 406 -12.03 -28.82 -54.33
C ALA A 406 -11.06 -29.06 -55.51
N GLY A 407 -9.81 -29.38 -55.12
CA GLY A 407 -8.86 -30.27 -55.84
C GLY A 407 -7.50 -29.60 -56.17
N ALA A 408 -6.40 -29.89 -55.44
CA ALA A 408 -5.45 -31.01 -55.65
C ALA A 408 -4.44 -30.72 -56.81
N ALA A 409 -3.14 -31.06 -56.82
CA ALA A 409 -2.24 -31.86 -55.99
C ALA A 409 -0.81 -31.87 -56.63
N ARG A 410 0.21 -32.34 -55.87
CA ARG A 410 1.49 -33.04 -56.26
C ARG A 410 2.64 -32.17 -56.84
N ASP A 411 3.94 -32.44 -56.62
CA ASP A 411 4.75 -33.68 -56.46
C ASP A 411 6.05 -33.40 -55.62
N ARG A 412 6.56 -34.30 -54.75
CA ARG A 412 7.70 -35.27 -54.89
C ARG A 412 9.06 -34.65 -55.30
N ALA A 413 10.26 -35.04 -54.84
CA ALA A 413 10.81 -36.33 -54.36
C ALA A 413 12.19 -36.17 -53.65
N ASP A 414 12.62 -37.25 -52.96
CA ASP A 414 13.99 -37.79 -52.76
C ASP A 414 15.09 -36.92 -52.08
N GLY A 415 16.05 -37.41 -51.28
CA GLY A 415 16.46 -38.75 -50.87
C GLY A 415 17.89 -38.70 -50.26
N THR A 416 18.12 -39.50 -49.21
CA THR A 416 19.38 -40.18 -48.81
C THR A 416 20.70 -39.42 -48.46
N ALA A 417 21.09 -39.61 -47.19
CA ALA A 417 22.30 -40.33 -46.70
C ALA A 417 23.68 -39.67 -46.49
N SER A 418 24.17 -39.87 -45.25
CA SER A 418 25.58 -39.98 -44.76
C SER A 418 26.46 -38.73 -44.84
N GLY A 419 27.39 -38.42 -43.94
CA GLY A 419 28.03 -39.12 -42.83
C GLY A 419 29.37 -38.40 -42.57
N GLY A 420 29.88 -38.44 -41.33
CA GLY A 420 31.28 -38.08 -41.03
C GLY A 420 31.48 -36.90 -40.07
N ALA A 421 31.75 -37.22 -38.81
CA ALA A 421 32.65 -36.45 -37.93
C ALA A 421 34.12 -36.69 -38.38
N PRO A 422 35.20 -36.14 -37.76
CA PRO A 422 35.28 -35.38 -36.50
C PRO A 422 36.30 -34.20 -36.50
N THR A 423 36.46 -33.58 -35.32
CA THR A 423 37.71 -33.15 -34.64
C THR A 423 37.76 -31.71 -34.12
N THR A 424 37.88 -31.60 -32.79
CA THR A 424 38.36 -30.47 -31.98
C THR A 424 39.89 -30.34 -32.03
N PRO A 425 40.46 -29.18 -31.63
CA PRO A 425 41.07 -29.08 -30.28
C PRO A 425 40.72 -27.73 -29.59
N VAL A 426 40.36 -27.71 -28.30
CA VAL A 426 41.21 -27.54 -27.10
C VAL A 426 42.15 -26.33 -27.17
N GLU A 427 41.86 -25.32 -26.35
CA GLU A 427 42.90 -24.62 -25.61
C GLU A 427 42.38 -24.18 -24.23
N THR A 428 43.23 -24.43 -23.25
CA THR A 428 43.08 -24.28 -21.80
C THR A 428 44.13 -23.24 -21.38
N GLU A 429 43.82 -22.36 -20.44
CA GLU A 429 44.67 -21.84 -19.33
C GLU A 429 44.05 -20.53 -18.81
N ALA A 430 43.59 -20.47 -17.55
CA ALA A 430 44.36 -20.16 -16.33
C ALA A 430 44.92 -18.72 -16.39
N GLY A 431 44.76 -17.83 -15.41
CA GLY A 431 44.30 -17.87 -14.03
C GLY A 431 44.98 -16.69 -13.32
N THR A 432 44.27 -15.96 -12.47
CA THR A 432 44.75 -15.34 -11.21
C THR A 432 43.59 -14.68 -10.48
#